data_AF-A0A8S9HBJ4-F1
#
_entry.id   AF-A0A8S9HBJ4-F1
#
_cell.length_a   1.000
_cell.length_b   1.000
_cell.length_c   1.000
_cell.angle_alpha   90.00
_cell.angle_beta   90.00
_cell.angle_gamma   90.00
#
_symmetry.space_group_name_H-M   'P 1'
#
loop_
_entity.id
_entity.type
_entity.pdbx_description
1 polymer ?
#
loop_
_entity_poly.entity_id
_entity_poly.type
_entity_poly.pdbx_seq_one_letter_code
_entity_poly.pdbx_strand_id
1 'polypeptide(L)'
;QMEEQFKALSHYLETGRFQQFWDEAAKNRHFLESVPGFEEAIQAYASHLLSLSYQKLPRSVLAEAVNMDGASLDKFIEHQVANNGWIVEKEGGSIVLPQNEFNHPELKKNAGENVPLEHIARIFPILG
;
A
#
# COMPACT_ATOMS: atom_id res chain seq x y z
N GLN A 1 -21.70 17.51 11.79
CA GLN A 1 -21.77 17.47 10.32
C GLN A 1 -20.39 17.59 9.67
N MET A 2 -19.68 18.73 9.69
CA MET A 2 -18.35 18.84 9.04
C MET A 2 -17.28 17.91 9.69
N GLU A 3 -17.22 17.83 11.03
CA GLU A 3 -16.31 16.90 11.72
C GLU A 3 -16.58 15.43 11.39
N GLU A 4 -17.84 15.05 11.16
CA GLU A 4 -18.20 13.67 10.82
C GLU A 4 -17.74 13.31 9.40
N GLN A 5 -17.79 14.27 8.47
CA GLN A 5 -17.28 14.12 7.12
C GLN A 5 -15.76 13.91 7.12
N PHE A 6 -15.02 14.70 7.91
CA PHE A 6 -13.57 14.50 8.07
C PHE A 6 -13.22 13.14 8.68
N LYS A 7 -13.96 12.69 9.69
CA LYS A 7 -13.78 11.37 10.28
C LYS A 7 -14.03 10.25 9.26
N ALA A 8 -15.06 10.38 8.43
CA ALA A 8 -15.35 9.40 7.38
C ALA A 8 -14.23 9.33 6.32
N LEU A 9 -13.77 10.49 5.84
CA LEU A 9 -12.66 10.57 4.89
C LEU A 9 -11.36 9.98 5.47
N SER A 10 -11.02 10.32 6.72
CA SER A 10 -9.87 9.75 7.44
C SER A 10 -9.97 8.23 7.53
N HIS A 11 -11.14 7.71 7.91
CA HIS A 11 -11.37 6.28 8.04
C HIS A 11 -11.15 5.51 6.73
N TYR A 12 -11.55 6.07 5.59
CA TYR A 12 -11.33 5.44 4.30
C TYR A 12 -9.85 5.39 3.93
N LEU A 13 -9.09 6.46 4.19
CA LEU A 13 -7.64 6.48 3.96
C LEU A 13 -6.92 5.46 4.86
N GLU A 14 -7.25 5.43 6.15
CA GLU A 14 -6.66 4.51 7.13
C GLU A 14 -6.94 3.04 6.80
N THR A 15 -8.06 2.75 6.14
CA THR A 15 -8.44 1.38 5.74
C THR A 15 -8.10 1.04 4.29
N GLY A 16 -7.38 1.91 3.57
CA GLY A 16 -6.98 1.71 2.17
C GLY A 16 -8.15 1.69 1.18
N ARG A 17 -9.30 2.26 1.56
CA ARG A 17 -10.54 2.30 0.77
C ARG A 17 -10.57 3.54 -0.13
N PHE A 18 -9.67 3.58 -1.11
CA PHE A 18 -9.47 4.77 -1.94
C PHE A 18 -10.66 5.12 -2.83
N GLN A 19 -11.33 4.13 -3.44
CA GLN A 19 -12.53 4.42 -4.24
C GLN A 19 -13.61 5.11 -3.40
N GLN A 20 -13.90 4.58 -2.21
CA GLN A 20 -14.89 5.18 -1.30
C GLN A 20 -14.45 6.56 -0.80
N PHE A 21 -13.14 6.74 -0.57
CA PHE A 21 -12.59 8.06 -0.25
C PHE A 21 -12.87 9.06 -1.38
N TRP A 22 -12.55 8.72 -2.63
CA TRP A 22 -12.74 9.63 -3.78
C TRP A 22 -14.20 9.93 -4.06
N ASP A 23 -15.09 8.94 -3.92
CA ASP A 23 -16.55 9.12 -4.02
C ASP A 23 -17.07 10.10 -2.96
N GLU A 24 -16.60 9.98 -1.73
CA GLU A 24 -17.00 10.86 -0.63
C GLU A 24 -16.35 12.24 -0.75
N ALA A 25 -15.09 12.32 -1.19
CA ALA A 25 -14.38 13.57 -1.45
C ALA A 25 -15.08 14.39 -2.55
N ALA A 26 -15.57 13.74 -3.61
CA ALA A 26 -16.31 14.39 -4.69
C ALA A 26 -17.59 15.10 -4.21
N LYS A 27 -18.31 14.52 -3.24
CA LYS A 27 -19.49 15.15 -2.61
C LYS A 27 -19.13 16.39 -1.78
N ASN A 28 -17.89 16.44 -1.33
CA ASN A 28 -17.35 17.39 -0.37
C ASN A 28 -16.35 18.38 -1.00
N ARG A 29 -16.31 18.41 -2.34
CA ARG A 29 -15.34 19.15 -3.16
C ARG A 29 -15.20 20.64 -2.80
N HIS A 30 -16.32 21.29 -2.47
CA HIS A 30 -16.38 22.72 -2.13
C HIS A 30 -15.43 23.17 -1.00
N PHE A 31 -15.14 22.32 -0.01
CA PHE A 31 -14.15 22.65 1.02
C PHE A 31 -12.77 22.05 0.74
N LEU A 32 -12.69 20.89 0.09
CA LEU A 32 -11.41 20.25 -0.22
C LEU A 32 -10.58 21.06 -1.21
N GLU A 33 -11.24 21.68 -2.20
CA GLU A 33 -10.57 22.58 -3.15
C GLU A 33 -10.06 23.88 -2.51
N SER A 34 -10.53 24.22 -1.29
CA SER A 34 -9.99 25.37 -0.57
C SER A 34 -8.60 25.11 0.03
N VAL A 35 -8.14 23.85 0.01
CA VAL A 35 -6.83 23.42 0.51
C VAL A 35 -5.90 23.15 -0.68
N PRO A 36 -4.94 24.05 -0.98
CA PRO A 36 -4.02 23.84 -2.09
C PRO A 36 -3.18 22.57 -1.89
N GLY A 37 -3.05 21.76 -2.94
CA GLY A 37 -2.22 20.55 -2.92
C GLY A 37 -2.87 19.35 -2.23
N PHE A 38 -4.15 19.43 -1.85
CA PHE A 38 -4.82 18.36 -1.12
C PHE A 38 -4.85 17.05 -1.92
N GLU A 39 -5.27 17.12 -3.19
CA GLU A 39 -5.39 15.93 -4.04
C GLU A 39 -4.04 15.25 -4.24
N GLU A 40 -3.00 16.03 -4.51
CA GLU A 40 -1.63 15.55 -4.68
C GLU A 40 -1.09 14.90 -3.41
N ALA A 41 -1.41 15.44 -2.24
CA ALA A 41 -1.03 14.85 -0.96
C ALA A 41 -1.70 13.48 -0.73
N ILE A 42 -2.97 13.34 -1.11
CA ILE A 42 -3.67 12.04 -1.04
C ILE A 42 -3.09 11.05 -2.04
N GLN A 43 -2.78 11.48 -3.26
CA GLN A 43 -2.17 10.62 -4.29
C GLN A 43 -0.79 10.14 -3.86
N ALA A 44 0.01 11.00 -3.23
CA ALA A 44 1.30 10.63 -2.64
C ALA A 44 1.14 9.63 -1.49
N TYR A 45 0.16 9.85 -0.61
CA TYR A 45 -0.16 8.92 0.48
C TYR A 45 -0.59 7.55 -0.04
N ALA A 46 -1.50 7.51 -1.03
CA ALA A 46 -1.96 6.28 -1.66
C ALA A 46 -0.81 5.50 -2.29
N SER A 47 0.05 6.20 -3.05
CA SER A 47 1.24 5.61 -3.65
C SER A 47 2.22 5.03 -2.62
N HIS A 48 2.36 5.71 -1.48
CA HIS A 48 3.19 5.23 -0.38
C HIS A 48 2.60 3.97 0.27
N LEU A 49 1.30 3.94 0.59
CA LEU A 49 0.67 2.73 1.15
C LEU A 49 0.76 1.53 0.21
N LEU A 50 0.58 1.76 -1.09
CA LEU A 50 0.73 0.71 -2.09
C LEU A 50 2.17 0.21 -2.18
N SER A 51 3.18 1.07 -2.03
CA SER A 51 4.58 0.64 -2.03
C SER A 51 4.98 -0.17 -0.80
N LEU A 52 4.28 -0.01 0.32
CA LEU A 52 4.46 -0.86 1.51
C LEU A 52 3.79 -2.23 1.35
N SER A 53 2.68 -2.30 0.62
CA SER A 53 1.82 -3.50 0.57
C SER A 53 1.97 -4.36 -0.68
N TYR A 54 2.50 -3.81 -1.78
CA TYR A 54 2.69 -4.51 -3.05
C TYR A 54 4.15 -4.44 -3.51
N GLN A 55 4.72 -5.58 -3.89
CA GLN A 55 5.88 -5.60 -4.77
C GLN A 55 5.47 -5.39 -6.23
N LYS A 56 4.35 -5.99 -6.62
CA LYS A 56 3.81 -5.98 -7.97
C LYS A 56 2.35 -5.59 -7.93
N LEU A 57 2.03 -4.46 -8.56
CA LEU A 57 0.77 -3.76 -8.47
C LEU A 57 0.08 -3.75 -9.84
N PRO A 58 -1.18 -4.21 -9.97
CA PRO A 58 -1.94 -4.03 -11.19
C PRO A 58 -2.18 -2.54 -11.48
N ARG A 59 -2.05 -2.11 -12.74
CA ARG A 59 -2.28 -0.72 -13.14
C ARG A 59 -3.67 -0.21 -12.73
N SER A 60 -4.70 -1.06 -12.77
CA SER A 60 -6.07 -0.70 -12.37
C SER A 60 -6.17 -0.34 -10.88
N VAL A 61 -5.44 -1.04 -10.01
CA VAL A 61 -5.42 -0.75 -8.57
C VAL A 61 -4.75 0.60 -8.30
N LEU A 62 -3.66 0.90 -9.03
CA LEU A 62 -3.06 2.23 -8.96
C LEU A 62 -4.04 3.32 -9.42
N ALA A 63 -4.69 3.11 -10.57
CA ALA A 63 -5.63 4.06 -11.17
C ALA A 63 -6.74 4.45 -10.19
N GLU A 64 -7.32 3.45 -9.52
CA GLU A 64 -8.33 3.65 -8.47
C GLU A 64 -7.77 4.42 -7.28
N ALA A 65 -6.57 4.04 -6.81
CA ALA A 65 -5.98 4.63 -5.62
C ALA A 65 -5.62 6.11 -5.80
N VAL A 66 -5.08 6.49 -6.95
CA VAL A 66 -4.71 7.88 -7.26
C VAL A 66 -5.82 8.68 -7.96
N ASN A 67 -6.95 8.04 -8.27
CA ASN A 67 -8.06 8.62 -9.02
C ASN A 67 -7.64 9.23 -10.36
N MET A 68 -6.82 8.50 -11.12
CA MET A 68 -6.33 8.92 -12.44
C MET A 68 -6.57 7.84 -13.49
N ASP A 69 -6.81 8.26 -14.72
CA ASP A 69 -6.94 7.37 -15.86
C ASP A 69 -6.22 7.90 -17.12
N GLY A 70 -6.19 7.05 -18.15
CA GLY A 70 -5.62 7.38 -19.46
C GLY A 70 -4.24 8.05 -19.39
N ALA A 71 -4.11 9.16 -20.11
CA ALA A 71 -2.87 9.89 -20.25
C ALA A 71 -2.38 10.56 -18.95
N SER A 72 -3.27 10.85 -17.99
CA SER A 72 -2.87 11.42 -16.70
C SER A 72 -2.13 10.37 -15.86
N LEU A 73 -2.69 9.15 -15.82
CA LEU A 73 -2.07 8.00 -15.16
C LEU A 73 -0.76 7.59 -15.85
N ASP A 74 -0.69 7.66 -17.19
CA ASP A 74 0.55 7.40 -17.92
C ASP A 74 1.68 8.33 -17.48
N LYS A 75 1.42 9.64 -17.47
CA LYS A 75 2.40 10.65 -17.02
C LYS A 75 2.79 10.45 -15.56
N PHE A 76 1.85 10.09 -14.70
CA PHE A 76 2.12 9.79 -13.30
C PHE A 76 3.09 8.60 -13.19
N ILE A 77 2.79 7.49 -13.89
CA ILE A 77 3.65 6.31 -13.88
C ILE A 77 5.04 6.63 -14.46
N GLU A 78 5.12 7.36 -15.57
CA GLU A 78 6.39 7.80 -16.17
C GLU A 78 7.24 8.60 -15.16
N HIS A 79 6.62 9.53 -14.42
CA HIS A 79 7.29 10.27 -13.36
C HIS A 79 7.81 9.33 -12.25
N GLN A 80 7.01 8.35 -11.82
CA GLN A 80 7.43 7.40 -10.79
C GLN A 80 8.56 6.47 -11.27
N VAL A 81 8.55 6.08 -12.54
CA VAL A 81 9.64 5.31 -13.16
C VAL A 81 10.93 6.14 -13.16
N ALA A 82 10.85 7.41 -13.58
CA ALA A 82 12.01 8.29 -13.70
C ALA A 82 12.63 8.67 -12.35
N ASN A 83 11.82 8.85 -11.31
CA ASN A 83 12.27 9.46 -10.04
C ASN A 83 12.25 8.51 -8.85
N ASN A 84 11.42 7.46 -8.88
CA ASN A 84 11.13 6.63 -7.71
C ASN A 84 11.40 5.14 -7.94
N GLY A 85 12.08 4.77 -9.04
CA GLY A 85 12.56 3.41 -9.29
C GLY A 85 11.47 2.39 -9.62
N TRP A 86 10.28 2.85 -10.03
CA TRP A 86 9.22 1.94 -10.49
C TRP A 86 9.58 1.32 -11.83
N ILE A 87 9.09 0.12 -12.09
CA ILE A 87 9.31 -0.59 -13.36
C ILE A 87 7.97 -1.03 -13.92
N VAL A 88 7.70 -0.73 -15.20
CA VAL A 88 6.52 -1.22 -15.89
C VAL A 88 6.87 -2.51 -16.62
N GLU A 89 6.20 -3.61 -16.28
CA GLU A 89 6.34 -4.85 -17.01
C GLU A 89 5.59 -4.81 -18.34
N LYS A 90 6.27 -5.27 -19.40
CA LYS A 90 5.71 -5.34 -20.75
C LYS A 90 4.62 -6.41 -20.88
N GLU A 91 4.67 -7.44 -20.06
CA GLU A 91 3.71 -8.55 -20.04
C GLU A 91 2.73 -8.34 -18.88
N GLY A 92 1.43 -8.26 -19.18
CA GLY A 92 0.38 -8.13 -18.16
C GLY A 92 0.20 -6.72 -17.55
N GLY A 93 0.97 -5.71 -17.99
CA GLY A 93 0.75 -4.30 -17.64
C GLY A 93 0.85 -3.99 -16.15
N SER A 94 1.58 -4.82 -15.39
CA SER A 94 1.79 -4.64 -13.96
C SER A 94 2.96 -3.70 -13.69
N ILE A 95 2.91 -3.03 -12.55
CA ILE A 95 3.92 -2.08 -12.08
C ILE A 95 4.67 -2.76 -10.93
N VAL A 96 5.99 -2.86 -11.04
CA VAL A 96 6.86 -3.39 -9.98
C VAL A 96 7.40 -2.21 -9.19
N LEU A 97 7.16 -2.23 -7.88
CA LEU A 97 7.56 -1.21 -6.93
C LEU A 97 8.93 -1.58 -6.32
N PRO A 98 9.77 -0.58 -5.94
CA PRO A 98 11.05 -0.84 -5.29
C PRO A 98 10.88 -1.67 -4.02
N GLN A 99 11.79 -2.62 -3.81
CA GLN A 99 11.77 -3.45 -2.60
C GLN A 99 12.07 -2.60 -1.35
N ASN A 100 11.33 -2.85 -0.28
CA ASN A 100 11.53 -2.31 1.06
C ASN A 100 11.23 -3.40 2.10
N GLU A 101 11.45 -3.11 3.38
CA GLU A 101 11.28 -4.08 4.48
C GLU A 101 9.87 -4.69 4.59
N PHE A 102 8.85 -4.07 4.00
CA PHE A 102 7.45 -4.51 4.13
C PHE A 102 6.93 -5.25 2.89
N ASN A 103 7.42 -4.91 1.69
CA ASN A 103 6.82 -5.35 0.43
C ASN A 103 7.54 -6.53 -0.24
N HIS A 104 8.48 -7.19 0.45
CA HIS A 104 9.13 -8.39 -0.05
C HIS A 104 8.82 -9.58 0.87
N PRO A 105 8.65 -10.80 0.32
CA PRO A 105 8.45 -11.97 1.16
C PRO A 105 9.69 -12.20 2.03
N GLU A 106 9.56 -11.98 3.33
CA GLU A 106 10.56 -12.51 4.27
C GLU A 106 10.40 -14.03 4.31
N LEU A 107 11.41 -14.73 3.81
CA LEU A 107 11.58 -16.13 4.17
C LEU A 107 11.79 -16.16 5.69
N LYS A 108 10.73 -16.38 6.46
CA LYS A 108 10.86 -16.69 7.89
C LYS A 108 11.85 -17.85 7.96
N LYS A 109 13.07 -17.56 8.40
CA LYS A 109 14.01 -18.61 8.78
C LYS A 109 13.29 -19.35 9.89
N ASN A 110 12.83 -20.57 9.62
CA ASN A 110 12.40 -21.52 10.64
C ASN A 110 13.62 -21.97 11.46
N ALA A 111 14.34 -21.01 12.05
CA ALA A 111 15.57 -21.20 12.79
C ALA A 111 15.31 -20.73 14.22
N GLY A 112 14.77 -21.64 15.04
CA GLY A 112 14.40 -21.45 16.45
C GLY A 112 12.89 -21.25 16.58
N GLU A 113 12.10 -22.15 17.15
CA GLU A 113 12.31 -22.93 18.38
C GLU A 113 11.71 -24.35 18.25
N ASN A 114 12.08 -25.12 17.23
CA ASN A 114 11.80 -26.55 17.29
C ASN A 114 12.86 -27.20 18.17
N VAL A 115 12.54 -27.44 19.45
CA VAL A 115 13.36 -28.28 20.32
C VAL A 115 13.20 -29.73 19.82
N PRO A 116 14.28 -30.40 19.34
CA PRO A 116 14.20 -31.78 18.93
C PRO A 116 13.73 -32.66 20.11
N LEU A 117 12.90 -33.67 19.83
CA LEU A 117 12.40 -34.59 20.85
C LEU A 117 13.55 -35.21 21.68
N GLU A 118 14.70 -35.45 21.06
CA GLU A 118 15.91 -35.96 21.68
C GLU A 118 16.53 -35.01 22.73
N HIS A 119 16.32 -33.70 22.63
CA HIS A 119 16.70 -32.76 23.70
C HIS A 119 15.74 -32.85 24.90
N ILE A 120 14.44 -33.08 24.66
CA ILE A 120 13.44 -33.32 25.70
C ILE A 120 13.61 -34.72 26.32
N ALA A 121 14.01 -35.71 25.52
CA ALA A 121 14.21 -37.08 25.98
C ALA A 121 15.25 -37.18 27.11
N ARG A 122 16.28 -36.32 27.08
CA ARG A 122 17.39 -36.29 28.04
C ARG A 122 17.01 -35.73 29.40
N ILE A 123 15.92 -34.97 29.52
CA ILE A 123 15.50 -34.40 30.81
C ILE A 123 14.54 -35.32 31.59
N PHE A 124 13.87 -36.27 30.93
CA PHE A 124 12.96 -37.21 31.61
C PHE A 124 13.59 -38.01 32.76
N PRO A 125 14.85 -38.50 32.68
CA PRO A 125 15.45 -39.25 33.78
C PRO A 125 15.76 -38.43 35.03
N ILE A 126 15.78 -37.09 34.94
CA ILE A 126 16.09 -36.18 36.04
C ILE A 126 14.81 -35.71 36.74
N LEU A 127 13.66 -35.82 36.06
CA LEU A 127 12.34 -35.40 36.55
C LEU A 127 11.59 -36.55 37.27
N GLY A 128 12.26 -37.69 37.50
CA GLY A 128 11.75 -38.86 38.22
C GLY A 128 12.55 -39.16 39.48
#